data_AF-A0AAV5ST26-F1
#
_entry.id   AF-A0AAV5ST26-F1
#
_cell.length_a   1.000
_cell.length_b   1.000
_cell.length_c   1.000
_cell.angle_alpha   90.00
_cell.angle_beta   90.00
_cell.angle_gamma   90.00
#
_symmetry.space_group_name_H-M   'P 1'
#
loop_
_entity.id
_entity.type
_entity.pdbx_description
1 polymer ?
#
loop_
_entity_poly.entity_id
_entity_poly.type
_entity_poly.pdbx_seq_one_letter_code
_entity_poly.pdbx_strand_id
1 'polypeptide(L)'
;MKNFRYVYVLKINVEESSEEDRYLKMQLAKCLGRRIRSLVLINCYCEVEFDIVSKLVQGIEICKLKISILIFSDYVAKYAVQCLKTHDVNELCLEIGSNTTTSQEKVLLEFASLVRSMHYSNHLASTNQEQLFLGINHDDDAQTIVDMFGRKLDKLVIERFYLRDQGVNQLVERLPKLGKKLWFVAPCRGYPNVLDAMDHEHLVKTDGNAWFRHLRIKHCSRLYEEDNSTRHFLPFTYN
;
A
#
# COMPACT_ATOMS: atom_id res chain seq x y z
N MET A 1 26.21 3.16 20.41
CA MET A 1 26.36 3.81 19.08
C MET A 1 25.02 3.78 18.36
N LYS A 2 24.46 4.93 17.95
CA LYS A 2 23.26 4.96 17.11
C LYS A 2 23.67 4.62 15.67
N ASN A 3 23.20 3.50 15.14
CA ASN A 3 23.38 3.16 13.73
C ASN A 3 22.49 4.08 12.89
N PHE A 4 23.08 5.08 12.26
CA PHE A 4 22.38 5.89 11.26
C PHE A 4 22.17 5.02 10.01
N ARG A 5 20.90 4.74 9.69
CA ARG A 5 20.51 4.04 8.46
C ARG A 5 20.06 5.07 7.44
N TYR A 6 20.91 5.34 6.45
CA TYR A 6 20.55 6.22 5.34
C TYR A 6 19.58 5.49 4.39
N VAL A 7 18.44 6.12 4.10
CA VAL A 7 17.46 5.63 3.12
C VAL A 7 17.48 6.59 1.94
N TYR A 8 17.89 6.09 0.78
CA TYR A 8 17.86 6.86 -0.47
C TYR A 8 16.52 6.61 -1.17
N VAL A 9 15.84 7.70 -1.52
CA VAL A 9 14.51 7.70 -2.15
C VAL A 9 14.61 8.39 -3.50
N LEU A 10 14.18 7.71 -4.55
CA LEU A 10 14.02 8.31 -5.87
C LEU A 10 12.55 8.68 -6.07
N LYS A 11 12.27 9.98 -6.14
CA LYS A 11 10.93 10.50 -6.43
C LYS A 11 10.90 10.98 -7.87
N ILE A 12 9.94 10.47 -8.64
CA ILE A 12 9.76 10.83 -10.04
C ILE A 12 8.36 11.42 -10.15
N ASN A 13 8.32 12.71 -10.47
CA ASN A 13 7.12 13.42 -10.90
C ASN A 13 7.33 13.74 -12.38
N VAL A 14 6.38 13.37 -13.23
CA VAL A 14 6.44 13.72 -14.65
C VAL A 14 5.32 14.72 -14.92
N GLU A 15 5.69 16.00 -14.90
CA GLU A 15 4.92 17.04 -15.57
C GLU A 15 5.41 17.09 -17.03
N GLU A 16 4.57 17.56 -17.97
CA GLU A 16 4.82 17.54 -19.42
C GLU A 16 6.30 17.79 -19.76
N SER A 17 7.01 16.72 -20.14
CA SER A 17 8.47 16.77 -20.22
C SER A 17 8.93 17.15 -21.62
N SER A 18 9.76 18.18 -21.72
CA SER A 18 10.51 18.49 -22.94
C SER A 18 11.51 17.36 -23.27
N GLU A 19 12.04 17.33 -24.50
CA GLU A 19 13.11 16.39 -24.88
C GLU A 19 14.38 16.55 -24.02
N GLU A 20 14.65 17.76 -23.52
CA GLU A 20 15.79 18.04 -22.63
C GLU A 20 15.64 17.34 -21.27
N ASP A 21 14.43 17.31 -20.71
CA ASP A 21 14.13 16.60 -19.47
C ASP A 21 14.37 15.09 -19.59
N ARG A 22 14.11 14.51 -20.77
CA ARG A 22 14.39 13.09 -21.04
C ARG A 22 15.88 12.80 -20.98
N TYR A 23 16.70 13.65 -21.61
CA TYR A 23 18.15 13.50 -21.61
C TYR A 23 18.74 13.61 -20.20
N LEU A 24 18.30 14.61 -19.43
CA LEU A 24 18.71 14.79 -18.03
C LEU A 24 18.37 13.58 -17.16
N LYS A 25 17.16 13.01 -17.31
CA LYS A 25 16.76 11.77 -16.61
C LYS A 25 17.67 10.59 -16.98
N MET A 26 18.07 10.45 -18.25
CA MET A 26 19.01 9.39 -18.64
C MET A 26 20.42 9.58 -18.09
N GLN A 27 20.92 10.81 -17.96
CA GLN A 27 22.22 11.05 -17.33
C GLN A 27 22.16 10.82 -15.82
N LEU A 28 21.05 11.16 -15.17
CA LEU A 28 20.82 10.83 -13.76
C LEU A 28 20.93 9.33 -13.52
N ALA A 29 20.41 8.48 -14.41
CA ALA A 29 20.54 7.01 -14.30
C ALA A 29 21.99 6.55 -14.11
N LYS A 30 22.93 7.18 -14.81
CA LYS A 30 24.36 6.82 -14.72
C LYS A 30 24.98 7.25 -13.39
N CYS A 31 24.42 8.28 -12.75
CA CYS A 31 24.88 8.82 -11.46
C CYS A 31 24.18 8.18 -10.26
N LEU A 32 23.03 7.53 -10.48
CA LEU A 32 22.26 6.84 -9.47
C LEU A 32 22.98 5.54 -9.07
N GLY A 33 23.77 5.60 -7.99
CA GLY A 33 24.40 4.41 -7.43
C GLY A 33 23.38 3.38 -6.92
N ARG A 34 23.87 2.16 -6.58
CA ARG A 34 23.06 1.01 -6.14
C ARG A 34 22.38 1.14 -4.76
N ARG A 35 22.31 2.34 -4.19
CA ARG A 35 21.87 2.57 -2.79
C ARG A 35 20.41 2.99 -2.67
N ILE A 36 19.72 3.29 -3.77
CA ILE A 36 18.29 3.57 -3.76
C ILE A 36 17.55 2.30 -3.37
N ARG A 37 16.71 2.37 -2.35
CA ARG A 37 15.87 1.23 -1.90
C ARG A 37 14.38 1.50 -2.04
N SER A 38 14.00 2.76 -2.26
CA SER A 38 12.62 3.18 -2.38
C SER A 38 12.42 3.96 -3.68
N LEU A 39 11.50 3.49 -4.51
CA LEU A 39 11.00 4.18 -5.69
C LEU A 39 9.63 4.78 -5.38
N VAL A 40 9.45 6.06 -5.68
CA VAL A 40 8.18 6.77 -5.51
C VAL A 40 7.78 7.35 -6.86
N LEU A 41 6.65 6.88 -7.38
CA LEU A 41 6.05 7.34 -8.61
C LEU A 41 4.90 8.27 -8.26
N ILE A 42 4.99 9.50 -8.75
CA ILE A 42 3.98 10.54 -8.52
C ILE A 42 3.46 10.94 -9.89
N ASN A 43 2.13 10.88 -10.05
CA ASN A 43 1.46 11.31 -11.28
C ASN A 43 2.02 10.70 -12.57
N CYS A 44 2.47 9.43 -12.52
CA CYS A 44 2.88 8.69 -13.72
C CYS A 44 1.67 7.89 -14.26
N TYR A 45 1.26 8.18 -15.49
CA TYR A 45 0.03 7.69 -16.10
C TYR A 45 0.23 6.95 -17.43
N CYS A 46 1.36 7.18 -18.13
CA CYS A 46 1.55 6.67 -19.50
C CYS A 46 2.81 5.83 -19.69
N GLU A 47 2.87 5.15 -20.84
CA GLU A 47 3.93 4.19 -21.16
C GLU A 47 5.31 4.80 -21.30
N VAL A 48 5.36 5.97 -21.91
CA VAL A 48 6.60 6.72 -22.08
C VAL A 48 7.24 7.03 -20.71
N GLU A 49 6.44 7.42 -19.72
CA GLU A 49 6.91 7.73 -18.38
C GLU A 49 7.48 6.48 -17.71
N PHE A 50 6.74 5.39 -17.74
CA PHE A 50 7.17 4.12 -17.17
C PHE A 50 8.39 3.51 -17.85
N ASP A 51 8.56 3.71 -19.16
CA ASP A 51 9.76 3.32 -19.89
C ASP A 51 10.98 4.10 -19.42
N ILE A 52 10.83 5.42 -19.21
CA ILE A 52 11.89 6.26 -18.66
C ILE A 52 12.25 5.79 -17.24
N VAL A 53 11.25 5.57 -16.40
CA VAL A 53 11.45 5.05 -15.03
C VAL A 53 12.18 3.70 -15.06
N SER A 54 11.75 2.77 -15.91
CA SER A 54 12.33 1.42 -15.99
C SER A 54 13.81 1.46 -16.38
N LYS A 55 14.16 2.32 -17.35
CA LYS A 55 15.57 2.57 -17.73
C LYS A 55 16.37 3.20 -16.59
N LEU A 56 15.76 4.14 -15.87
CA LEU A 56 16.40 4.86 -14.76
C LEU A 56 16.74 3.93 -13.59
N VAL A 57 15.88 2.95 -13.32
CA VAL A 57 16.05 2.04 -12.19
C VAL A 57 16.65 0.68 -12.57
N GLN A 58 17.05 0.51 -13.84
CA GLN A 58 17.62 -0.74 -14.32
C GLN A 58 18.89 -1.10 -13.53
N GLY A 59 18.92 -2.31 -12.96
CA GLY A 59 20.05 -2.78 -12.14
C GLY A 59 20.12 -2.18 -10.74
N ILE A 60 19.09 -1.44 -10.31
CA ILE A 60 18.95 -0.92 -8.94
C ILE A 60 18.07 -1.88 -8.12
N GLU A 61 18.50 -2.17 -6.89
CA GLU A 61 17.73 -2.98 -5.92
C GLU A 61 16.63 -2.13 -5.27
N ILE A 62 15.37 -2.31 -5.68
CA ILE A 62 14.23 -1.61 -5.09
C ILE A 62 13.54 -2.53 -4.09
N CYS A 63 13.58 -2.18 -2.80
CA CYS A 63 12.89 -2.94 -1.76
C CYS A 63 11.46 -2.41 -1.51
N LYS A 64 11.18 -1.15 -1.87
CA LYS A 64 9.91 -0.46 -1.65
C LYS A 64 9.46 0.30 -2.89
N LEU A 65 8.21 0.06 -3.29
CA LEU A 65 7.53 0.80 -4.34
C LEU A 65 6.38 1.61 -3.72
N LYS A 66 6.35 2.92 -3.99
CA LYS A 66 5.21 3.78 -3.69
C LYS A 66 4.64 4.35 -4.99
N ILE A 67 3.33 4.27 -5.16
CA ILE A 67 2.60 4.85 -6.28
C ILE A 67 1.59 5.83 -5.70
N SER A 68 1.72 7.11 -6.05
CA SER A 68 0.80 8.19 -5.66
C SER A 68 0.23 8.84 -6.92
N ILE A 69 -1.02 8.51 -7.26
CA ILE A 69 -1.65 8.93 -8.52
C ILE A 69 -3.14 9.18 -8.34
N LEU A 70 -3.72 10.02 -9.21
CA LEU A 70 -5.14 10.31 -9.14
C LEU A 70 -5.99 9.14 -9.66
N ILE A 71 -5.62 8.54 -10.80
CA ILE A 71 -6.37 7.47 -11.46
C ILE A 71 -5.48 6.23 -11.60
N PHE A 72 -5.87 5.13 -10.97
CA PHE A 72 -5.22 3.83 -11.05
C PHE A 72 -5.91 2.96 -12.09
N SER A 73 -5.26 2.74 -13.24
CA SER A 73 -5.81 1.97 -14.37
C SER A 73 -5.16 0.58 -14.49
N ASP A 74 -5.72 -0.28 -15.35
CA ASP A 74 -5.12 -1.59 -15.68
C ASP A 74 -3.68 -1.45 -16.21
N TYR A 75 -3.41 -0.34 -16.90
CA TYR A 75 -2.07 -0.04 -17.41
C TYR A 75 -1.08 0.20 -16.26
N VAL A 76 -1.44 1.04 -15.29
CA VAL A 76 -0.64 1.27 -14.08
C VAL A 76 -0.49 -0.02 -13.28
N ALA A 77 -1.56 -0.80 -13.14
CA ALA A 77 -1.54 -2.09 -12.44
C ALA A 77 -0.50 -3.04 -13.05
N LYS A 78 -0.51 -3.20 -14.37
CA LYS A 78 0.43 -4.04 -15.11
C LYS A 78 1.87 -3.58 -14.90
N TYR A 79 2.11 -2.27 -14.96
CA TYR A 79 3.43 -1.72 -14.68
C TYR A 79 3.89 -2.00 -13.25
N ALA A 80 3.02 -1.74 -12.26
CA ALA A 80 3.31 -1.98 -10.85
C ALA A 80 3.69 -3.45 -10.64
N VAL A 81 2.89 -4.40 -11.15
CA VAL A 81 3.19 -5.83 -11.12
C VAL A 81 4.56 -6.15 -11.72
N GLN A 82 4.88 -5.59 -12.90
CA GLN A 82 6.17 -5.82 -13.55
C GLN A 82 7.33 -5.30 -12.70
N CYS A 83 7.18 -4.11 -12.10
CA CYS A 83 8.19 -3.53 -11.22
C CYS A 83 8.40 -4.40 -9.96
N LEU A 84 7.31 -4.84 -9.32
CA LEU A 84 7.36 -5.71 -8.15
C LEU A 84 8.10 -7.03 -8.44
N LYS A 85 7.84 -7.64 -9.61
CA LYS A 85 8.51 -8.88 -10.07
C LYS A 85 9.98 -8.64 -10.41
N THR A 86 10.29 -7.57 -11.13
CA THR A 86 11.65 -7.29 -11.64
C THR A 86 12.64 -6.97 -10.51
N HIS A 87 12.18 -6.29 -9.45
CA HIS A 87 13.04 -5.82 -8.37
C HIS A 87 12.87 -6.59 -7.04
N ASP A 88 12.04 -7.64 -6.99
CA ASP A 88 11.67 -8.38 -5.76
C ASP A 88 11.29 -7.43 -4.60
N VAL A 89 10.42 -6.48 -4.92
CA VAL A 89 9.95 -5.46 -3.98
C VAL A 89 9.19 -6.14 -2.84
N ASN A 90 9.53 -5.79 -1.60
CA ASN A 90 8.89 -6.37 -0.41
C ASN A 90 7.77 -5.50 0.17
N GLU A 91 7.80 -4.19 -0.10
CA GLU A 91 6.82 -3.22 0.38
C GLU A 91 6.16 -2.46 -0.77
N LEU A 92 4.83 -2.49 -0.83
CA LEU A 92 4.03 -1.67 -1.74
C LEU A 92 3.24 -0.61 -0.94
N CYS A 93 3.25 0.63 -1.41
CA CYS A 93 2.41 1.70 -0.92
C CYS A 93 1.59 2.27 -2.08
N LEU A 94 0.27 2.18 -1.97
CA LEU A 94 -0.69 2.69 -2.94
C LEU A 94 -1.42 3.88 -2.33
N GLU A 95 -1.33 4.99 -3.02
CA GLU A 95 -1.85 6.29 -2.62
C GLU A 95 -2.66 6.79 -3.81
N ILE A 96 -3.92 6.37 -3.92
CA ILE A 96 -4.71 6.51 -5.16
C ILE A 96 -5.91 7.43 -4.95
N GLY A 97 -6.43 8.04 -6.00
CA GLY A 97 -7.69 8.80 -5.95
C GLY A 97 -8.92 8.00 -6.39
N SER A 98 -8.83 7.37 -7.55
CA SER A 98 -9.84 6.49 -8.13
C SER A 98 -9.18 5.28 -8.80
N ASN A 99 -9.92 4.18 -8.86
CA ASN A 99 -9.51 2.93 -9.48
C ASN A 99 -10.44 2.59 -10.64
N THR A 100 -9.85 2.40 -11.82
CA THR A 100 -10.55 2.05 -13.07
C THR A 100 -10.10 0.69 -13.62
N THR A 101 -9.39 -0.12 -12.83
CA THR A 101 -9.00 -1.47 -13.23
C THR A 101 -10.21 -2.37 -13.46
N THR A 102 -10.16 -3.20 -14.50
CA THR A 102 -11.26 -4.12 -14.86
C THR A 102 -11.50 -5.20 -13.79
N SER A 103 -10.46 -5.60 -13.04
CA SER A 103 -10.57 -6.63 -12.01
C SER A 103 -9.74 -6.28 -10.77
N GLN A 104 -10.33 -5.45 -9.92
CA GLN A 104 -9.69 -4.88 -8.73
C GLN A 104 -9.18 -5.97 -7.77
N GLU A 105 -10.01 -6.97 -7.49
CA GLU A 105 -9.66 -8.12 -6.64
C GLU A 105 -8.45 -8.87 -7.17
N LYS A 106 -8.41 -9.19 -8.47
CA LYS A 106 -7.27 -9.90 -9.09
C LYS A 106 -5.98 -9.12 -8.94
N VAL A 107 -6.02 -7.80 -9.11
CA VAL A 107 -4.87 -6.92 -8.94
C VAL A 107 -4.38 -6.94 -7.48
N LEU A 108 -5.29 -6.82 -6.50
CA LEU A 108 -4.94 -6.89 -5.07
C LEU A 108 -4.33 -8.24 -4.69
N LEU A 109 -4.89 -9.34 -5.16
CA LEU A 109 -4.40 -10.69 -4.92
C LEU A 109 -3.05 -10.93 -5.60
N GLU A 110 -2.82 -10.38 -6.79
CA GLU A 110 -1.52 -10.42 -7.45
C GLU A 110 -0.48 -9.64 -6.64
N PHE A 111 -0.80 -8.42 -6.18
CA PHE A 111 0.09 -7.67 -5.28
C PHE A 111 0.40 -8.44 -3.99
N ALA A 112 -0.63 -9.00 -3.33
CA ALA A 112 -0.47 -9.79 -2.11
C ALA A 112 0.35 -11.08 -2.31
N SER A 113 0.50 -11.55 -3.54
CA SER A 113 1.37 -12.68 -3.90
C SER A 113 2.84 -12.26 -4.07
N LEU A 114 3.09 -10.97 -4.34
CA LEU A 114 4.41 -10.44 -4.66
C LEU A 114 5.08 -9.73 -3.48
N VAL A 115 4.31 -9.08 -2.60
CA VAL A 115 4.85 -8.28 -1.48
C VAL A 115 4.54 -8.89 -0.11
N ARG A 116 5.37 -8.55 0.88
CA ARG A 116 5.15 -8.91 2.30
C ARG A 116 4.38 -7.85 3.05
N SER A 117 4.50 -6.59 2.64
CA SER A 117 3.81 -5.47 3.25
C SER A 117 3.11 -4.63 2.20
N MET A 118 1.87 -4.26 2.48
CA MET A 118 1.08 -3.37 1.65
C MET A 118 0.46 -2.27 2.51
N HIS A 119 0.56 -1.05 2.03
CA HIS A 119 -0.15 0.11 2.58
C HIS A 119 -1.03 0.68 1.48
N TYR A 120 -2.31 0.82 1.76
CA TYR A 120 -3.29 1.40 0.86
C TYR A 120 -3.91 2.63 1.52
N SER A 121 -3.94 3.75 0.81
CA SER A 121 -4.56 4.99 1.26
C SER A 121 -5.26 5.64 0.08
N ASN A 122 -6.48 6.14 0.30
CA ASN A 122 -7.19 6.90 -0.71
C ASN A 122 -7.01 8.41 -0.48
N HIS A 123 -6.48 9.13 -1.46
CA HIS A 123 -6.31 10.57 -1.41
C HIS A 123 -7.62 11.34 -1.49
N LEU A 124 -8.61 10.80 -2.18
CA LEU A 124 -9.90 11.45 -2.38
C LEU A 124 -10.92 10.84 -1.42
N ALA A 125 -11.59 11.70 -0.67
CA ALA A 125 -12.90 11.38 -0.10
C ALA A 125 -13.93 11.36 -1.25
N SER A 126 -13.67 10.58 -2.32
CA SER A 126 -14.57 10.52 -3.46
C SER A 126 -15.91 10.02 -2.95
N THR A 127 -16.96 10.76 -3.27
CA THR A 127 -18.33 10.41 -2.90
C THR A 127 -18.81 9.16 -3.65
N ASN A 128 -18.08 8.73 -4.68
CA ASN A 128 -18.38 7.54 -5.47
C ASN A 128 -17.55 6.35 -4.99
N GLN A 129 -18.16 5.54 -4.14
CA GLN A 129 -17.57 4.31 -3.58
C GLN A 129 -17.20 3.27 -4.66
N GLU A 130 -17.79 3.36 -5.85
CA GLU A 130 -17.56 2.44 -6.98
C GLU A 130 -16.15 2.48 -7.58
N GLN A 131 -15.34 3.48 -7.22
CA GLN A 131 -13.99 3.67 -7.76
C GLN A 131 -12.88 3.34 -6.76
N LEU A 132 -13.18 2.55 -5.72
CA LEU A 132 -12.20 2.16 -4.70
C LEU A 132 -11.70 0.74 -4.96
N PHE A 133 -10.46 0.40 -4.57
CA PHE A 133 -9.98 -0.99 -4.57
C PHE A 133 -10.74 -1.89 -3.59
N LEU A 134 -11.14 -1.30 -2.46
CA LEU A 134 -11.94 -1.91 -1.40
C LEU A 134 -13.05 -0.91 -1.09
N GLY A 135 -14.31 -1.34 -1.03
CA GLY A 135 -15.40 -0.52 -0.51
C GLY A 135 -16.69 -0.38 -1.30
N ILE A 136 -16.97 -1.31 -2.21
CA ILE A 136 -18.31 -1.43 -2.81
C ILE A 136 -19.14 -2.45 -2.01
N ASN A 137 -18.55 -3.62 -1.73
CA ASN A 137 -19.23 -4.72 -1.05
C ASN A 137 -18.40 -5.19 0.15
N HIS A 138 -18.83 -4.80 1.35
CA HIS A 138 -18.06 -5.03 2.58
C HIS A 138 -17.78 -6.51 2.91
N ASP A 139 -18.65 -7.42 2.47
CA ASP A 139 -18.44 -8.86 2.64
C ASP A 139 -17.39 -9.40 1.68
N ASP A 140 -17.45 -8.99 0.41
CA ASP A 140 -16.46 -9.36 -0.62
C ASP A 140 -15.08 -8.77 -0.27
N ASP A 141 -15.05 -7.55 0.29
CA ASP A 141 -13.82 -6.90 0.76
C ASP A 141 -13.16 -7.71 1.88
N ALA A 142 -13.94 -8.20 2.85
CA ALA A 142 -13.41 -8.98 3.98
C ALA A 142 -12.82 -10.32 3.51
N GLN A 143 -13.53 -11.03 2.62
CA GLN A 143 -13.02 -12.25 1.98
C GLN A 143 -11.74 -11.97 1.19
N THR A 144 -11.72 -10.90 0.38
CA THR A 144 -10.53 -10.49 -0.38
C THR A 144 -9.33 -10.25 0.54
N ILE A 145 -9.52 -9.54 1.66
CA ILE A 145 -8.44 -9.30 2.64
C ILE A 145 -7.93 -10.62 3.24
N VAL A 146 -8.82 -11.56 3.58
CA VAL A 146 -8.41 -12.90 4.05
C VAL A 146 -7.58 -13.63 2.98
N ASP A 147 -8.02 -13.59 1.73
CA ASP A 147 -7.32 -14.23 0.60
C ASP A 147 -5.98 -13.57 0.28
N MET A 148 -5.86 -12.25 0.48
CA MET A 148 -4.59 -11.54 0.41
C MET A 148 -3.61 -12.06 1.47
N PHE A 149 -4.04 -12.21 2.73
CA PHE A 149 -3.18 -12.76 3.78
C PHE A 149 -2.87 -14.25 3.60
N GLY A 150 -3.74 -15.00 2.92
CA GLY A 150 -3.46 -16.38 2.50
C GLY A 150 -2.28 -16.54 1.53
N ARG A 151 -1.74 -15.43 1.00
CA ARG A 151 -0.61 -15.40 0.04
C ARG A 151 0.70 -14.99 0.73
N LYS A 152 1.58 -14.24 0.04
CA LYS A 152 2.88 -13.78 0.56
C LYS A 152 2.73 -12.62 1.57
N LEU A 153 1.60 -11.92 1.55
CA LEU A 153 1.34 -10.75 2.39
C LEU A 153 1.30 -11.11 3.88
N ASP A 154 2.07 -10.38 4.68
CA ASP A 154 2.10 -10.52 6.13
C ASP A 154 1.68 -9.22 6.85
N LYS A 155 1.72 -8.07 6.16
CA LYS A 155 1.28 -6.77 6.70
C LYS A 155 0.37 -6.05 5.72
N LEU A 156 -0.80 -5.62 6.19
CA LEU A 156 -1.71 -4.77 5.44
C LEU A 156 -2.18 -3.61 6.32
N VAL A 157 -1.92 -2.40 5.85
CA VAL A 157 -2.45 -1.17 6.44
C VAL A 157 -3.35 -0.51 5.43
N ILE A 158 -4.58 -0.23 5.82
CA ILE A 158 -5.54 0.51 5.02
C ILE A 158 -5.82 1.81 5.75
N GLU A 159 -5.80 2.92 5.03
CA GLU A 159 -6.18 4.24 5.51
C GLU A 159 -7.37 4.76 4.71
N ARG A 160 -8.22 5.55 5.37
CA ARG A 160 -9.35 6.27 4.74
C ARG A 160 -10.36 5.35 4.02
N PHE A 161 -10.50 4.13 4.50
CA PHE A 161 -11.55 3.17 4.14
C PHE A 161 -12.13 2.59 5.43
N TYR A 162 -13.46 2.60 5.55
CA TYR A 162 -14.15 2.17 6.76
C TYR A 162 -14.80 0.80 6.57
N LEU A 163 -14.32 -0.18 7.32
CA LEU A 163 -14.99 -1.46 7.49
C LEU A 163 -16.33 -1.28 8.23
N ARG A 164 -17.36 -2.01 7.79
CA ARG A 164 -18.64 -2.17 8.50
C ARG A 164 -18.63 -3.39 9.41
N ASP A 165 -19.58 -3.44 10.33
CA ASP A 165 -19.65 -4.45 11.39
C ASP A 165 -19.54 -5.90 10.90
N GLN A 166 -20.22 -6.25 9.80
CA GLN A 166 -20.17 -7.60 9.24
C GLN A 166 -18.78 -7.97 8.71
N GLY A 167 -18.15 -7.08 7.94
CA GLY A 167 -16.78 -7.27 7.46
C GLY A 167 -15.76 -7.32 8.61
N VAL A 168 -15.95 -6.50 9.65
CA VAL A 168 -15.14 -6.56 10.88
C VAL A 168 -15.25 -7.93 11.53
N ASN A 169 -16.47 -8.43 11.76
CA ASN A 169 -16.69 -9.74 12.39
C ASN A 169 -16.02 -10.87 11.59
N GLN A 170 -16.15 -10.85 10.26
CA GLN A 170 -15.48 -11.85 9.41
C GLN A 170 -13.96 -11.80 9.54
N LEU A 171 -13.36 -10.61 9.55
CA LEU A 171 -11.91 -10.45 9.69
C LEU A 171 -11.41 -10.89 11.07
N VAL A 172 -12.13 -10.51 12.13
CA VAL A 172 -11.86 -10.94 13.51
C VAL A 172 -11.90 -12.46 13.64
N GLU A 173 -12.90 -13.09 13.03
CA GLU A 173 -13.05 -14.54 13.11
C GLU A 173 -11.98 -15.30 12.29
N ARG A 174 -11.58 -14.77 11.13
CA ARG A 174 -10.84 -15.55 10.13
C ARG A 174 -9.35 -15.28 10.10
N LEU A 175 -8.91 -14.03 10.30
CA LEU A 175 -7.49 -13.69 10.19
C LEU A 175 -6.63 -14.40 11.25
N PRO A 176 -7.00 -14.46 12.55
CA PRO A 176 -6.21 -15.18 13.55
C PRO A 176 -6.05 -16.68 13.23
N LYS A 177 -7.07 -17.28 12.62
CA LYS A 177 -7.10 -18.72 12.25
C LYS A 177 -6.20 -19.07 11.06
N LEU A 178 -5.65 -18.09 10.34
CA LEU A 178 -4.71 -18.36 9.23
C LEU A 178 -3.36 -18.93 9.71
N GLY A 179 -3.06 -18.85 11.01
CA GLY A 179 -1.80 -19.37 11.57
C GLY A 179 -0.55 -18.63 11.08
N LYS A 180 -0.72 -17.44 10.49
CA LYS A 180 0.37 -16.59 10.00
C LYS A 180 0.72 -15.53 11.03
N LYS A 181 1.99 -15.13 11.06
CA LYS A 181 2.43 -13.96 11.82
C LYS A 181 2.03 -12.68 11.10
N LEU A 182 0.75 -12.32 11.13
CA LEU A 182 0.22 -11.19 10.36
C LEU A 182 0.08 -9.89 11.17
N TRP A 183 -0.03 -8.78 10.45
CA TRP A 183 -0.38 -7.47 10.98
C TRP A 183 -1.38 -6.80 10.03
N PHE A 184 -2.62 -6.66 10.51
CA PHE A 184 -3.69 -5.93 9.83
C PHE A 184 -4.11 -4.68 10.61
N VAL A 185 -4.30 -3.55 9.92
CA VAL A 185 -4.92 -2.33 10.44
C VAL A 185 -5.83 -1.70 9.39
N ALA A 186 -7.06 -1.36 9.77
CA ALA A 186 -7.96 -0.60 8.92
C ALA A 186 -8.95 0.22 9.77
N PRO A 187 -9.38 1.41 9.31
CA PRO A 187 -10.48 2.12 9.95
C PRO A 187 -11.77 1.29 9.94
N CYS A 188 -12.58 1.43 10.98
CA CYS A 188 -13.90 0.81 11.09
C CYS A 188 -14.91 1.81 11.66
N ARG A 189 -16.20 1.61 11.35
CA ARG A 189 -17.30 2.47 11.83
C ARG A 189 -18.42 1.61 12.38
N GLY A 190 -19.05 2.06 13.47
CA GLY A 190 -20.20 1.38 14.08
C GLY A 190 -19.82 0.28 15.08
N TYR A 191 -18.61 -0.27 14.98
CA TYR A 191 -18.19 -1.38 15.83
C TYR A 191 -17.95 -0.93 17.28
N PRO A 192 -18.51 -1.60 18.31
CA PRO A 192 -18.46 -1.15 19.69
C PRO A 192 -17.05 -1.10 20.30
N ASN A 193 -16.98 -0.35 21.39
CA ASN A 193 -15.95 -0.20 22.42
C ASN A 193 -14.91 -1.29 22.71
N VAL A 194 -15.06 -2.52 22.22
CA VAL A 194 -14.63 -3.68 23.01
C VAL A 194 -14.35 -4.88 22.12
N LEU A 195 -13.10 -5.03 21.73
CA LEU A 195 -12.40 -6.31 21.68
C LEU A 195 -10.96 -5.93 22.05
N ASP A 196 -10.49 -6.31 23.23
CA ASP A 196 -9.06 -6.41 23.56
C ASP A 196 -8.87 -7.87 23.95
N ALA A 197 -8.83 -8.70 22.92
CA ALA A 197 -8.88 -10.15 23.06
C ALA A 197 -7.67 -10.76 22.37
N MET A 198 -7.10 -11.77 23.01
CA MET A 198 -6.11 -12.64 22.40
C MET A 198 -6.84 -13.82 21.76
N ASP A 199 -6.59 -14.03 20.46
CA ASP A 199 -7.12 -15.17 19.71
C ASP A 199 -6.02 -15.77 18.84
N HIS A 200 -5.71 -17.06 19.00
CA HIS A 200 -4.63 -17.76 18.25
C HIS A 200 -3.31 -16.97 18.16
N GLU A 201 -2.80 -16.46 19.28
CA GLU A 201 -1.59 -15.60 19.36
C GLU A 201 -1.72 -14.21 18.69
N HIS A 202 -2.93 -13.81 18.29
CA HIS A 202 -3.20 -12.49 17.75
C HIS A 202 -3.94 -11.62 18.76
N LEU A 203 -3.43 -10.41 18.97
CA LEU A 203 -4.16 -9.36 19.62
C LEU A 203 -5.16 -8.78 18.62
N VAL A 204 -6.45 -8.97 18.92
CA VAL A 204 -7.56 -8.33 18.22
C VAL A 204 -7.98 -7.13 19.05
N LYS A 205 -7.78 -5.93 18.49
CA LYS A 205 -8.08 -4.67 19.15
C LYS A 205 -8.89 -3.72 18.28
N THR A 206 -9.89 -3.08 18.87
CA THR A 206 -10.44 -1.83 18.32
C THR A 206 -9.98 -0.64 19.16
N ASP A 207 -9.31 0.34 18.56
CA ASP A 207 -8.89 1.56 19.25
C ASP A 207 -9.24 2.84 18.48
N GLY A 208 -9.21 3.98 19.18
CA GLY A 208 -9.61 5.28 18.65
C GLY A 208 -10.85 5.88 19.32
N ASN A 209 -11.35 6.98 18.78
CA ASN A 209 -12.56 7.65 19.27
C ASN A 209 -13.80 7.20 18.46
N ALA A 210 -15.00 7.63 18.85
CA ALA A 210 -16.25 7.23 18.19
C ALA A 210 -16.30 7.49 16.67
N TRP A 211 -15.50 8.43 16.15
CA TRP A 211 -15.47 8.84 14.75
C TRP A 211 -14.32 8.21 13.96
N PHE A 212 -13.22 7.87 14.63
CA PHE A 212 -11.98 7.38 14.02
C PHE A 212 -11.51 6.12 14.74
N ARG A 213 -12.27 5.02 14.60
CA ARG A 213 -11.87 3.72 15.13
C ARG A 213 -11.05 2.95 14.11
N HIS A 214 -10.13 2.13 14.60
CA HIS A 214 -9.34 1.21 13.80
C HIS A 214 -9.50 -0.20 14.36
N LEU A 215 -9.77 -1.15 13.48
CA LEU A 215 -9.56 -2.56 13.75
C LEU A 215 -8.07 -2.85 13.58
N ARG A 216 -7.48 -3.52 14.58
CA ARG A 216 -6.11 -3.99 14.59
C ARG A 216 -6.12 -5.47 14.89
N ILE A 217 -5.49 -6.27 14.04
CA ILE A 217 -5.27 -7.70 14.28
C ILE A 217 -3.79 -7.93 14.10
N LYS A 218 -3.07 -8.15 15.20
CA LYS A 218 -1.61 -8.27 15.20
C LYS A 218 -1.19 -9.56 15.88
N HIS A 219 -0.36 -10.34 15.22
CA HIS A 219 0.35 -11.44 15.87
C HIS A 219 1.22 -10.91 17.04
N CYS A 220 1.34 -11.69 18.12
CA CYS A 220 2.05 -11.31 19.35
C CYS A 220 3.51 -10.88 19.08
N SER A 221 4.18 -11.52 18.13
CA SER A 221 5.55 -11.18 17.73
C SER A 221 5.67 -9.83 17.01
N ARG A 222 4.56 -9.17 16.66
CA ARG A 222 4.51 -7.90 15.92
C ARG A 222 3.88 -6.75 16.73
N LEU A 223 3.64 -6.92 18.03
CA LEU A 223 2.94 -5.93 18.85
C LEU A 223 3.68 -4.58 18.92
N TYR A 224 5.01 -4.62 19.03
CA TYR A 224 5.89 -3.45 19.12
C TYR A 224 6.30 -2.87 17.76
N GLU A 225 5.82 -3.49 16.70
CA GLU A 225 6.09 -3.08 15.33
C GLU A 225 5.28 -1.78 15.08
N GLU A 226 5.98 -0.67 14.81
CA GLU A 226 5.39 0.67 14.61
C GLU A 226 5.09 0.94 13.13
N ASP A 227 3.97 1.62 12.86
CA ASP A 227 3.63 1.94 11.49
C ASP A 227 4.35 3.21 11.02
N ASN A 228 5.57 3.01 10.54
CA ASN A 228 6.44 4.10 10.07
C ASN A 228 5.97 4.74 8.75
N SER A 229 4.99 4.15 8.05
CA SER A 229 4.38 4.76 6.85
C SER A 229 3.77 6.12 7.17
N THR A 230 3.25 6.31 8.38
CA THR A 230 2.61 7.56 8.81
C THR A 230 3.58 8.68 9.14
N ARG A 231 4.86 8.39 9.42
CA ARG A 231 5.87 9.40 9.78
C ARG A 231 6.28 10.33 8.62
N HIS A 232 5.76 10.11 7.41
CA HIS A 232 5.94 11.01 6.27
C HIS A 232 4.71 11.87 5.96
N PHE A 233 3.62 11.78 6.74
CA PHE A 233 2.52 12.72 6.68
C PHE A 233 2.85 14.00 7.48
N LEU A 234 3.78 14.80 6.97
CA LEU A 234 3.57 16.24 7.10
C LEU A 234 2.51 16.60 6.06
N PRO A 235 1.42 17.26 6.45
CA PRO A 235 0.44 17.73 5.47
C PRO A 235 1.19 18.62 4.48
N PHE A 236 1.01 18.35 3.18
CA PHE A 236 1.22 19.38 2.19
C PHE A 236 0.28 20.53 2.56
N THR A 237 0.81 21.53 3.26
CA THR A 237 0.20 22.86 3.28
C THR A 237 0.34 23.37 1.86
N TYR A 238 -0.76 23.33 1.11
CA TYR A 238 -0.89 24.13 -0.09
C TYR A 238 -0.77 25.59 0.36
N ASN A 239 0.36 26.22 0.04
CA ASN A 239 0.49 27.67 -0.03
C ASN A 239 0.25 28.09 -1.46
#